data_AF-A0A1F6XNG6-F1
#
_entry.id   AF-A0A1F6XNG6-F1
#
_cell.length_a   1.000
_cell.length_b   1.000
_cell.length_c   1.000
_cell.angle_alpha   90.00
_cell.angle_beta   90.00
_cell.angle_gamma   90.00
#
_symmetry.space_group_name_H-M   'P 1'
#
loop_
_entity.id
_entity.type
_entity.pdbx_description
1 polymer ?
#
loop_
_entity_poly.entity_id
_entity_poly.type
_entity_poly.pdbx_seq_one_letter_code
_entity_poly.pdbx_strand_id
1 'polypeptide(L)'
;MKKILKIFILLIILGAVAYHFRFTLNTLFLRFLDNARSFIFNPAPCDEPIPYTLGTFDTQFGISKTYFLSALAEAEAIWEKPQGDYLGKELFSYQSASSAPDTLKINLIYDFRQQATSKLASIGIVVAENRASYDALKIKFTELKARLAIAQRDYDSRVQSFNERVKAYEKEVKYWNDRGGAGEKEYDQLQAEKAEIDAQFSQLQAQEKQINEMVSEINAMVVVLNRLASALNISVDQYNTIGAARGESFEEGVYSSDGRTREIDIYEFSSRTKLVRVLAHELGHALDLEHVEDPKAIMYRLNQGNSETLTKADLDALKMKCGVE
;
A
#
# COMPACT_ATOMS: atom_id res chain seq x y z
N MET A 1 -23.40 -1.67 72.18
CA MET A 1 -24.22 -1.22 71.03
C MET A 1 -23.52 -0.20 70.11
N LYS A 2 -23.00 0.94 70.59
CA LYS A 2 -22.37 1.98 69.73
C LYS A 2 -21.16 1.51 68.88
N LYS A 3 -20.34 0.56 69.36
CA LYS A 3 -19.20 0.01 68.60
C LYS A 3 -19.63 -0.90 67.44
N ILE A 4 -20.67 -1.71 67.66
CA ILE A 4 -21.22 -2.63 66.66
C ILE A 4 -21.86 -1.83 65.52
N LEU A 5 -22.61 -0.77 65.86
CA LEU A 5 -23.22 0.11 64.88
C LEU A 5 -22.19 0.80 63.96
N LYS A 6 -21.04 1.23 64.52
CA LYS A 6 -19.96 1.83 63.73
C LYS A 6 -19.33 0.85 62.74
N ILE A 7 -19.13 -0.41 63.14
CA ILE A 7 -18.61 -1.46 62.25
C ILE A 7 -19.62 -1.74 61.13
N PHE A 8 -20.91 -1.80 61.47
CA PHE A 8 -21.97 -2.04 60.50
C PHE A 8 -22.08 -0.93 59.45
N ILE A 9 -22.00 0.35 59.88
CA ILE A 9 -21.97 1.49 58.97
C ILE A 9 -20.74 1.45 58.06
N LEU A 10 -19.57 1.07 58.60
CA LEU A 10 -18.33 1.01 57.83
C LEU A 10 -18.39 -0.10 56.77
N LEU A 11 -19.00 -1.25 57.07
CA LEU A 11 -19.24 -2.33 56.11
C LEU A 11 -20.25 -1.94 55.03
N ILE A 12 -21.30 -1.18 55.37
CA ILE A 12 -22.26 -0.66 54.38
C ILE A 12 -21.58 0.34 53.45
N ILE A 13 -20.73 1.24 53.98
CA ILE A 13 -19.97 2.19 53.16
C ILE A 13 -18.99 1.44 52.25
N LEU A 14 -18.26 0.45 52.76
CA LEU A 14 -17.38 -0.40 51.95
C LEU A 14 -18.15 -1.15 50.86
N GLY A 15 -19.33 -1.69 51.18
CA GLY A 15 -20.21 -2.35 50.22
C GLY A 15 -20.74 -1.39 49.15
N ALA A 16 -21.12 -0.17 49.53
CA ALA A 16 -21.59 0.87 48.60
C ALA A 16 -20.46 1.36 47.68
N VAL A 17 -19.25 1.54 48.20
CA VAL A 17 -18.05 1.87 47.43
C VAL A 17 -17.71 0.73 46.47
N ALA A 18 -17.67 -0.52 46.95
CA ALA A 18 -17.42 -1.68 46.10
C ALA A 18 -18.48 -1.84 45.00
N TYR A 19 -19.76 -1.58 45.31
CA TYR A 19 -20.85 -1.61 44.33
C TYR A 19 -20.77 -0.47 43.32
N HIS A 20 -20.43 0.75 43.76
CA HIS A 20 -20.27 1.91 42.89
C HIS A 20 -19.11 1.74 41.93
N PHE A 21 -17.99 1.17 42.40
CA PHE A 21 -16.81 0.88 41.60
C PHE A 21 -16.78 -0.54 41.02
N ARG A 22 -17.89 -1.29 41.06
CA ARG A 22 -17.94 -2.70 40.64
C ARG A 22 -17.44 -2.93 39.21
N PHE A 23 -17.68 -1.97 38.32
CA PHE A 23 -17.27 -2.05 36.92
C PHE A 23 -15.75 -1.84 36.76
N THR A 24 -15.19 -0.86 37.46
CA THR A 24 -13.74 -0.59 37.49
C THR A 24 -12.97 -1.69 38.22
N LEU A 25 -13.53 -2.22 39.32
CA LEU A 25 -12.93 -3.32 40.08
C LEU A 25 -12.99 -4.64 39.31
N ASN A 26 -14.10 -4.93 38.60
CA ASN A 26 -14.17 -6.11 37.73
C ASN A 26 -13.17 -6.02 36.57
N THR A 27 -13.02 -4.86 35.93
CA THR A 27 -12.08 -4.72 34.82
C THR A 27 -10.62 -4.83 35.28
N LEU A 28 -10.27 -4.27 36.45
CA LEU A 28 -8.95 -4.43 37.06
C LEU A 28 -8.70 -5.87 37.53
N PHE A 29 -9.70 -6.54 38.10
CA PHE A 29 -9.62 -7.92 38.57
C PHE A 29 -9.51 -8.94 37.43
N LEU A 30 -10.27 -8.77 36.35
CA LEU A 30 -10.14 -9.57 35.13
C LEU A 30 -8.75 -9.40 34.50
N ARG A 31 -8.21 -8.18 34.45
CA ARG A 31 -6.83 -7.93 33.99
C ARG A 31 -5.78 -8.56 34.90
N PHE A 32 -5.99 -8.52 36.22
CA PHE A 32 -5.10 -9.20 37.17
C PHE A 32 -5.15 -10.72 36.99
N LEU A 33 -6.33 -11.29 36.73
CA LEU A 33 -6.48 -12.71 36.42
C LEU A 33 -5.87 -13.10 35.08
N ASP A 34 -6.02 -12.30 34.02
CA ASP A 34 -5.37 -12.54 32.72
C ASP A 34 -3.83 -12.46 32.84
N ASN A 35 -3.32 -11.46 33.58
CA ASN A 35 -1.88 -11.35 33.88
C ASN A 35 -1.35 -12.46 34.79
N ALA A 36 -2.17 -12.96 35.72
CA ALA A 36 -1.81 -14.11 36.56
C ALA A 36 -1.90 -15.43 35.79
N ARG A 37 -2.82 -15.54 34.83
CA ARG A 37 -2.99 -16.71 33.95
C ARG A 37 -1.82 -16.82 32.98
N SER A 38 -1.35 -15.72 32.39
CA SER A 38 -0.15 -15.72 31.55
C SER A 38 1.14 -16.07 32.31
N PHE A 39 1.19 -15.81 33.63
CA PHE A 39 2.31 -16.20 34.49
C PHE A 39 2.33 -17.69 34.87
N ILE A 40 1.17 -18.37 34.84
CA ILE A 40 1.00 -19.78 35.27
C ILE A 40 0.86 -20.72 34.07
N PHE A 41 0.25 -20.26 32.99
CA PHE A 41 0.12 -20.97 31.71
C PHE A 41 0.73 -20.08 30.64
N ASN A 42 2.01 -20.26 30.38
CA ASN A 42 2.61 -19.75 29.15
C ASN A 42 2.32 -20.83 28.09
N PRO A 43 1.27 -20.71 27.25
CA PRO A 43 1.05 -21.68 26.19
C PRO A 43 2.34 -21.77 25.36
N ALA A 44 2.71 -22.98 24.93
CA ALA A 44 3.87 -23.07 24.05
C ALA A 44 3.55 -22.25 22.78
N PRO A 45 4.56 -21.62 22.16
CA PRO A 45 4.30 -20.86 20.96
C PRO A 45 3.58 -21.74 19.93
N CYS A 46 2.61 -21.14 19.23
CA CYS A 46 1.80 -21.83 18.23
C CYS A 46 0.88 -22.95 18.79
N ASP A 47 0.53 -22.95 20.09
CA ASP A 47 -0.45 -23.89 20.63
C ASP A 47 -1.91 -23.48 20.36
N GLU A 48 -2.17 -22.18 20.26
CA GLU A 48 -3.47 -21.61 19.90
C GLU A 48 -3.32 -20.86 18.58
N PRO A 49 -4.26 -21.02 17.63
CA PRO A 49 -4.20 -20.34 16.35
C PRO A 49 -4.36 -18.83 16.55
N ILE A 50 -3.60 -18.05 15.78
CA ILE A 50 -3.71 -16.60 15.75
C ILE A 50 -5.04 -16.24 15.07
N PRO A 51 -6.01 -15.65 15.79
CA PRO A 51 -7.26 -15.23 15.17
C PRO A 51 -7.00 -14.00 14.28
N TYR A 52 -7.55 -14.01 13.08
CA TYR A 52 -7.44 -12.86 12.18
C TYR A 52 -8.79 -12.50 11.55
N THR A 53 -8.93 -11.22 11.19
CA THR A 53 -10.09 -10.69 10.47
C THR A 53 -9.63 -9.77 9.34
N LEU A 54 -10.49 -9.55 8.34
CA LEU A 54 -10.25 -8.48 7.37
C LEU A 54 -10.51 -7.12 8.02
N GLY A 55 -9.59 -6.19 7.83
CA GLY A 55 -9.75 -4.78 8.21
C GLY A 55 -10.14 -3.92 7.02
N THR A 56 -9.37 -2.86 6.76
CA THR A 56 -9.53 -1.99 5.58
C THR A 56 -9.42 -2.84 4.32
N PHE A 57 -10.37 -2.70 3.40
CA PHE A 57 -10.38 -3.46 2.15
C PHE A 57 -10.72 -2.52 0.99
N ASP A 58 -9.70 -2.01 0.32
CA ASP A 58 -9.89 -1.08 -0.79
C ASP A 58 -10.29 -1.82 -2.07
N THR A 59 -11.47 -1.50 -2.60
CA THR A 59 -12.02 -2.11 -3.82
C THR A 59 -11.26 -1.71 -5.09
N GLN A 60 -10.39 -0.70 -5.04
CA GLN A 60 -9.58 -0.25 -6.18
C GLN A 60 -8.57 -1.31 -6.67
N PHE A 61 -8.25 -2.32 -5.86
CA PHE A 61 -7.50 -3.50 -6.31
C PHE A 61 -8.26 -4.35 -7.33
N GLY A 62 -9.58 -4.20 -7.44
CA GLY A 62 -10.41 -4.95 -8.40
C GLY A 62 -10.59 -6.43 -8.06
N ILE A 63 -10.33 -6.85 -6.81
CA ILE A 63 -10.51 -8.23 -6.34
C ILE A 63 -11.64 -8.33 -5.30
N SER A 64 -12.28 -9.50 -5.20
CA SER A 64 -13.30 -9.75 -4.19
C SER A 64 -12.67 -10.16 -2.85
N LYS A 65 -13.39 -9.95 -1.74
CA LYS A 65 -13.00 -10.49 -0.43
C LYS A 65 -12.84 -12.02 -0.45
N THR A 66 -13.69 -12.72 -1.21
CA THR A 66 -13.59 -14.18 -1.36
C THR A 66 -12.30 -14.60 -2.05
N TYR A 67 -11.87 -13.87 -3.08
CA TYR A 67 -10.59 -14.12 -3.75
C TYR A 67 -9.41 -13.90 -2.81
N PHE A 68 -9.44 -12.81 -2.02
CA PHE A 68 -8.41 -12.46 -1.05
C PHE A 68 -8.33 -13.47 0.10
N LEU A 69 -9.47 -13.86 0.68
CA LEU A 69 -9.53 -14.91 1.72
C LEU A 69 -9.04 -16.26 1.20
N SER A 70 -9.31 -16.58 -0.06
CA SER A 70 -8.77 -17.79 -0.66
C SER A 70 -7.25 -17.74 -0.84
N ALA A 71 -6.66 -16.56 -1.10
CA ALA A 71 -5.20 -16.40 -1.13
C ALA A 71 -4.58 -16.45 0.27
N LEU A 72 -5.28 -15.94 1.29
CA LEU A 72 -4.90 -16.09 2.70
C LEU A 72 -4.85 -17.55 3.12
N ALA A 73 -5.90 -18.33 2.81
CA ALA A 73 -5.92 -19.75 3.12
C ALA A 73 -4.77 -20.52 2.44
N GLU A 74 -4.39 -20.13 1.21
CA GLU A 74 -3.20 -20.67 0.54
C GLU A 74 -1.91 -20.28 1.29
N ALA A 75 -1.79 -19.02 1.75
CA ALA A 75 -0.65 -18.54 2.51
C ALA A 75 -0.52 -19.20 3.91
N GLU A 76 -1.64 -19.45 4.60
CA GLU A 76 -1.68 -20.20 5.86
C GLU A 76 -1.19 -21.63 5.66
N ALA A 77 -1.66 -22.29 4.60
CA ALA A 77 -1.27 -23.66 4.28
C ALA A 77 0.23 -23.82 4.03
N ILE A 78 0.93 -22.78 3.56
CA ILE A 78 2.39 -22.80 3.41
C ILE A 78 3.08 -23.04 4.76
N TRP A 79 2.55 -22.44 5.83
CA TRP A 79 3.08 -22.60 7.20
C TRP A 79 2.57 -23.84 7.91
N GLU A 80 1.30 -24.21 7.71
CA GLU A 80 0.66 -25.32 8.45
C GLU A 80 0.88 -26.70 7.82
N LYS A 81 1.09 -26.73 6.49
CA LYS A 81 1.23 -27.95 5.67
C LYS A 81 2.44 -27.86 4.73
N PRO A 82 3.65 -27.58 5.26
CA PRO A 82 4.82 -27.48 4.40
C PRO A 82 5.04 -28.77 3.63
N GLN A 83 5.19 -28.65 2.31
CA GLN A 83 5.41 -29.78 1.39
C GLN A 83 4.28 -30.82 1.37
N GLY A 84 3.08 -30.47 1.88
CA GLY A 84 1.90 -31.34 1.90
C GLY A 84 1.75 -32.17 3.17
N ASP A 85 2.72 -32.15 4.07
CA ASP A 85 2.66 -32.83 5.37
C ASP A 85 2.18 -31.87 6.46
N TYR A 86 1.15 -32.27 7.21
CA TYR A 86 0.61 -31.45 8.31
C TYR A 86 1.60 -31.41 9.47
N LEU A 87 1.99 -30.20 9.91
CA LEU A 87 2.84 -30.02 11.10
C LEU A 87 2.12 -30.32 12.43
N GLY A 88 0.85 -30.73 12.39
CA GLY A 88 0.09 -31.02 13.59
C GLY A 88 -0.56 -29.80 14.25
N LYS A 89 -0.38 -28.60 13.68
CA LYS A 89 -0.80 -27.32 14.29
C LYS A 89 -1.61 -26.48 13.31
N GLU A 90 -2.76 -26.00 13.78
CA GLU A 90 -3.48 -24.86 13.19
C GLU A 90 -2.83 -23.58 13.72
N LEU A 91 -2.23 -22.78 12.84
CA LEU A 91 -1.46 -21.59 13.20
C LEU A 91 -2.31 -20.33 13.09
N PHE A 92 -3.30 -20.32 12.21
CA PHE A 92 -4.16 -19.16 11.96
C PHE A 92 -5.64 -19.56 11.95
N SER A 93 -6.51 -18.60 12.27
CA SER A 93 -7.95 -18.85 12.23
C SER A 93 -8.72 -17.61 11.79
N TYR A 94 -9.38 -17.70 10.63
CA TYR A 94 -10.23 -16.61 10.13
C TYR A 94 -11.49 -16.45 10.98
N GLN A 95 -11.73 -15.23 11.46
CA GLN A 95 -12.90 -14.83 12.22
C GLN A 95 -13.58 -13.64 11.55
N SER A 96 -14.72 -13.87 10.91
CA SER A 96 -15.41 -12.88 10.06
C SER A 96 -15.89 -11.61 10.77
N ALA A 97 -15.97 -11.62 12.10
CA ALA A 97 -16.43 -10.49 12.90
C ALA A 97 -15.84 -10.49 14.32
N SER A 98 -14.54 -10.75 14.46
CA SER A 98 -13.89 -10.64 15.77
C SER A 98 -13.68 -9.17 16.15
N SER A 99 -14.10 -8.85 17.37
CA SER A 99 -13.79 -7.57 18.02
C SER A 99 -12.81 -7.74 19.18
N ALA A 100 -12.15 -8.91 19.28
CA ALA A 100 -11.17 -9.14 20.33
C ALA A 100 -9.94 -8.24 20.09
N PRO A 101 -9.42 -7.57 21.13
CA PRO A 101 -8.37 -6.56 20.98
C PRO A 101 -7.08 -7.10 20.37
N ASP A 102 -6.79 -8.39 20.53
CA ASP A 102 -5.58 -9.06 20.02
C ASP A 102 -5.84 -9.84 18.69
N THR A 103 -6.92 -9.53 17.98
CA THR A 103 -7.17 -10.11 16.65
C THR A 103 -6.26 -9.43 15.64
N LEU A 104 -5.54 -10.24 14.87
CA LEU A 104 -4.74 -9.76 13.74
C LEU A 104 -5.66 -9.18 12.67
N LYS A 105 -5.49 -7.90 12.32
CA LYS A 105 -6.20 -7.32 11.17
C LYS A 105 -5.37 -7.46 9.92
N ILE A 106 -5.97 -7.97 8.85
CA ILE A 106 -5.32 -8.02 7.55
C ILE A 106 -6.02 -7.04 6.63
N ASN A 107 -5.28 -6.01 6.23
CA ASN A 107 -5.75 -4.88 5.45
C ASN A 107 -5.25 -4.99 4.00
N LEU A 108 -6.04 -4.42 3.08
CA LEU A 108 -5.71 -4.25 1.69
C LEU A 108 -5.80 -2.75 1.36
N ILE A 109 -4.64 -2.09 1.23
CA ILE A 109 -4.50 -0.62 1.20
C ILE A 109 -4.00 -0.18 -0.17
N TYR A 110 -4.85 0.52 -0.93
CA TYR A 110 -4.52 0.91 -2.30
C TYR A 110 -3.78 2.25 -2.30
N ASP A 111 -2.46 2.21 -2.45
CA ASP A 111 -1.64 3.41 -2.47
C ASP A 111 -0.85 3.56 -3.78
N PHE A 112 0.15 4.44 -3.76
CA PHE A 112 0.96 4.74 -4.93
C PHE A 112 1.71 3.52 -5.51
N ARG A 113 1.95 2.47 -4.70
CA ARG A 113 2.63 1.24 -5.12
C ARG A 113 1.72 0.45 -6.04
N GLN A 114 0.50 0.11 -5.60
CA GLN A 114 -0.47 -0.57 -6.46
C GLN A 114 -0.89 0.30 -7.65
N GLN A 115 -1.05 1.62 -7.46
CA GLN A 115 -1.34 2.54 -8.57
C GLN A 115 -0.29 2.46 -9.67
N ALA A 116 1.00 2.40 -9.32
CA ALA A 116 2.07 2.28 -10.30
C ALA A 116 1.99 0.94 -11.05
N THR A 117 1.79 -0.18 -10.35
CA THR A 117 1.61 -1.50 -10.97
C THR A 117 0.40 -1.52 -11.90
N SER A 118 -0.76 -1.02 -11.44
CA SER A 118 -1.97 -0.93 -12.26
C SER A 118 -1.78 -0.03 -13.49
N LYS A 119 -1.06 1.10 -13.34
CA LYS A 119 -0.76 2.01 -14.46
C LYS A 119 0.08 1.31 -15.53
N LEU A 120 1.16 0.64 -15.14
CA LEU A 120 2.01 -0.10 -16.09
C LEU A 120 1.23 -1.21 -16.79
N ALA A 121 0.40 -1.95 -16.05
CA ALA A 121 -0.47 -2.97 -16.64
C ALA A 121 -1.44 -2.36 -17.67
N SER A 122 -2.03 -1.19 -17.40
CA SER A 122 -2.98 -0.52 -18.30
C SER A 122 -2.37 -0.10 -19.65
N ILE A 123 -1.06 0.14 -19.69
CA ILE A 123 -0.30 0.45 -20.92
C ILE A 123 0.40 -0.78 -21.51
N GLY A 124 -0.01 -1.99 -21.11
CA GLY A 124 0.48 -3.25 -21.65
C GLY A 124 1.90 -3.62 -21.21
N ILE A 125 2.40 -3.04 -20.12
CA ILE A 125 3.69 -3.40 -19.54
C ILE A 125 3.47 -4.45 -18.47
N VAL A 126 3.83 -5.69 -18.78
CA VAL A 126 3.90 -6.78 -17.81
C VAL A 126 5.28 -6.75 -17.16
N VAL A 127 5.31 -6.69 -15.84
CA VAL A 127 6.55 -6.64 -15.07
C VAL A 127 6.70 -7.93 -14.28
N ALA A 128 7.70 -8.73 -14.65
CA ALA A 128 8.17 -9.82 -13.82
C ALA A 128 9.36 -9.36 -12.96
N GLU A 129 9.56 -10.01 -11.82
CA GLU A 129 10.74 -9.77 -10.97
C GLU A 129 11.96 -10.50 -11.51
N ASN A 130 12.51 -9.97 -12.61
CA ASN A 130 13.76 -10.45 -13.17
C ASN A 130 14.53 -9.32 -13.86
N ARG A 131 15.82 -9.58 -14.10
CA ARG A 131 16.72 -8.60 -14.70
C ARG A 131 16.26 -8.14 -16.09
N ALA A 132 15.70 -9.04 -16.90
CA ALA A 132 15.21 -8.71 -18.23
C ALA A 132 14.05 -7.70 -18.20
N SER A 133 13.11 -7.85 -17.25
CA SER A 133 12.00 -6.93 -17.06
C SER A 133 12.48 -5.57 -16.56
N TYR A 134 13.46 -5.56 -15.65
CA TYR A 134 14.11 -4.33 -15.20
C TYR A 134 14.78 -3.57 -16.34
N ASP A 135 15.62 -4.25 -17.14
CA ASP A 135 16.33 -3.62 -18.25
C ASP A 135 15.36 -3.12 -19.34
N ALA A 136 14.32 -3.89 -19.65
CA ALA A 136 13.27 -3.49 -20.60
C ALA A 136 12.47 -2.26 -20.11
N LEU A 137 12.10 -2.23 -18.83
CA LEU A 137 11.39 -1.09 -18.24
C LEU A 137 12.28 0.16 -18.21
N LYS A 138 13.58 -0.01 -17.94
CA LYS A 138 14.56 1.09 -17.93
C LYS A 138 14.74 1.73 -19.30
N ILE A 139 14.73 0.93 -20.37
CA ILE A 139 14.74 1.43 -21.76
C ILE A 139 13.51 2.30 -22.02
N LYS A 140 12.31 1.78 -21.74
CA LYS A 140 11.04 2.50 -21.92
C LYS A 140 11.00 3.81 -21.11
N PHE A 141 11.46 3.77 -19.86
CA PHE A 141 11.60 4.95 -19.00
C PHE A 141 12.49 6.01 -19.64
N THR A 142 13.65 5.61 -20.16
CA THR A 142 14.62 6.53 -20.77
C THR A 142 14.05 7.15 -22.06
N GLU A 143 13.40 6.35 -22.90
CA GLU A 143 12.73 6.80 -24.12
C GLU A 143 11.58 7.78 -23.82
N LEU A 144 10.73 7.46 -22.84
CA LEU A 144 9.62 8.31 -22.45
C LEU A 144 10.11 9.63 -21.84
N LYS A 145 11.18 9.60 -21.04
CA LYS A 145 11.82 10.81 -20.49
C LYS A 145 12.36 11.71 -21.60
N ALA A 146 12.98 11.13 -22.64
CA ALA A 146 13.43 11.89 -23.80
C ALA A 146 12.27 12.52 -24.57
N ARG A 147 11.17 11.78 -24.77
CA ARG A 147 9.94 12.29 -25.39
C ARG A 147 9.30 13.42 -24.60
N LEU A 148 9.22 13.28 -23.27
CA LEU A 148 8.73 14.34 -22.38
C LEU A 148 9.53 15.63 -22.57
N ALA A 149 10.86 15.55 -22.57
CA ALA A 149 11.72 16.73 -22.74
C ALA A 149 11.57 17.40 -24.13
N ILE A 150 11.23 16.64 -25.17
CA ILE A 150 10.89 17.20 -26.49
C ILE A 150 9.52 17.88 -26.44
N ALA A 151 8.51 17.20 -25.89
CA ALA A 151 7.15 17.72 -25.79
C ALA A 151 7.07 19.01 -24.95
N GLN A 152 7.79 19.08 -23.84
CA GLN A 152 7.88 20.29 -23.02
C GLN A 152 8.46 21.47 -23.80
N ARG A 153 9.55 21.27 -24.55
CA ARG A 153 10.13 22.33 -25.39
C ARG A 153 9.20 22.79 -26.51
N ASP A 154 8.46 21.86 -27.14
CA ASP A 154 7.46 22.20 -28.15
C ASP A 154 6.30 22.98 -27.54
N TYR A 155 5.80 22.55 -26.37
CA TYR A 155 4.74 23.23 -25.63
C TYR A 155 5.17 24.66 -25.23
N ASP A 156 6.34 24.83 -24.64
CA ASP A 156 6.86 26.14 -24.22
C ASP A 156 6.96 27.11 -25.41
N SER A 157 7.46 26.62 -26.56
CA SER A 157 7.55 27.38 -27.81
C SER A 157 6.17 27.81 -28.32
N ARG A 158 5.18 26.90 -28.28
CA ARG A 158 3.80 27.20 -28.70
C ARG A 158 3.09 28.16 -27.76
N VAL A 159 3.32 28.04 -26.45
CA VAL A 159 2.81 28.99 -25.46
C VAL A 159 3.37 30.39 -25.71
N GLN A 160 4.67 30.50 -26.01
CA GLN A 160 5.26 31.78 -26.37
C GLN A 160 4.59 32.38 -27.61
N SER A 161 4.47 31.59 -28.70
CA SER A 161 3.82 32.04 -29.93
C SER A 161 2.36 32.43 -29.73
N PHE A 162 1.61 31.65 -28.96
CA PHE A 162 0.22 31.95 -28.58
C PHE A 162 0.11 33.27 -27.83
N ASN A 163 0.97 33.52 -26.84
CA ASN A 163 0.96 34.75 -26.07
C ASN A 163 1.28 35.98 -26.93
N GLU A 164 2.21 35.86 -27.87
CA GLU A 164 2.52 36.91 -28.84
C GLU A 164 1.32 37.21 -29.76
N ARG A 165 0.63 36.16 -30.23
CA ARG A 165 -0.57 36.26 -31.07
C ARG A 165 -1.75 36.92 -30.35
N VAL A 166 -2.03 36.49 -29.12
CA VAL A 166 -3.06 37.09 -28.26
C VAL A 166 -2.78 38.58 -28.04
N LYS A 167 -1.54 38.94 -27.74
CA LYS A 167 -1.15 40.35 -27.54
C LYS A 167 -1.33 41.20 -28.80
N ALA A 168 -1.03 40.64 -29.98
CA ALA A 168 -1.26 41.32 -31.26
C ALA A 168 -2.75 41.54 -31.52
N TYR A 169 -3.56 40.49 -31.34
CA TYR A 169 -5.01 40.53 -31.46
C TYR A 169 -5.66 41.56 -30.52
N GLU A 170 -5.28 41.57 -29.24
CA GLU A 170 -5.78 42.54 -28.25
C GLU A 170 -5.47 43.98 -28.64
N LYS A 171 -4.30 44.22 -29.23
CA LYS A 171 -3.90 45.55 -29.72
C LYS A 171 -4.76 46.00 -30.90
N GLU A 172 -5.07 45.10 -31.84
CA GLU A 172 -5.93 45.40 -32.99
C GLU A 172 -7.38 45.64 -32.57
N VAL A 173 -7.93 44.78 -31.71
CA VAL A 173 -9.27 44.98 -31.13
C VAL A 173 -9.36 46.35 -30.43
N LYS A 174 -8.34 46.71 -29.63
CA LYS A 174 -8.30 48.02 -28.98
C LYS A 174 -8.28 49.17 -29.99
N TYR A 175 -7.44 49.06 -31.03
CA TYR A 175 -7.32 50.08 -32.07
C TYR A 175 -8.66 50.42 -32.74
N TRP A 176 -9.48 49.40 -33.01
CA TRP A 176 -10.80 49.56 -33.59
C TRP A 176 -11.86 50.03 -32.60
N ASN A 177 -11.84 49.52 -31.37
CA ASN A 177 -12.74 49.97 -30.31
C ASN A 177 -12.56 51.47 -30.00
N ASP A 178 -11.33 51.96 -29.97
CA ASP A 178 -11.02 53.39 -29.77
C ASP A 178 -11.56 54.29 -30.91
N ARG A 179 -11.94 53.71 -32.07
CA ARG A 179 -12.46 54.40 -33.25
C ARG A 179 -13.97 54.21 -33.46
N GLY A 180 -14.66 53.65 -32.48
CA GLY A 180 -16.11 53.39 -32.54
C GLY A 180 -16.48 52.06 -33.19
N GLY A 181 -15.52 51.17 -33.43
CA GLY A 181 -15.72 49.83 -33.99
C GLY A 181 -14.95 49.59 -35.29
N ALA A 182 -14.79 48.31 -35.64
CA ALA A 182 -14.24 47.88 -36.93
C ALA A 182 -15.29 47.94 -38.03
N GLY A 183 -14.87 48.19 -39.28
CA GLY A 183 -15.72 47.96 -40.45
C GLY A 183 -16.03 46.48 -40.63
N GLU A 184 -17.03 46.13 -41.43
CA GLU A 184 -17.50 44.74 -41.61
C GLU A 184 -16.35 43.78 -41.97
N LYS A 185 -15.51 44.17 -42.93
CA LYS A 185 -14.37 43.37 -43.36
C LYS A 185 -13.33 43.15 -42.24
N GLU A 186 -12.97 44.21 -41.53
CA GLU A 186 -11.98 44.12 -40.44
C GLU A 186 -12.56 43.38 -39.22
N TYR A 187 -13.85 43.53 -38.96
CA TYR A 187 -14.56 42.76 -37.95
C TYR A 187 -14.52 41.26 -38.27
N ASP A 188 -14.83 40.87 -39.50
CA ASP A 188 -14.78 39.48 -39.94
C ASP A 188 -13.36 38.90 -39.82
N GLN A 189 -12.33 39.69 -40.14
CA GLN A 189 -10.93 39.30 -39.94
C GLN A 189 -10.60 39.09 -38.46
N LEU A 190 -11.04 39.97 -37.57
CA LEU A 190 -10.85 39.82 -36.13
C LEU A 190 -11.61 38.60 -35.57
N GLN A 191 -12.80 38.29 -36.10
CA GLN A 191 -13.52 37.08 -35.70
C GLN A 191 -12.82 35.81 -36.16
N ALA A 192 -12.29 35.79 -37.39
CA ALA A 192 -11.49 34.67 -37.89
C ALA A 192 -10.22 34.47 -37.03
N GLU A 193 -9.49 35.56 -36.73
CA GLU A 193 -8.30 35.54 -35.88
C GLU A 193 -8.62 35.00 -34.48
N LYS A 194 -9.73 35.47 -33.88
CA LYS A 194 -10.21 34.97 -32.59
C LYS A 194 -10.47 33.47 -32.63
N ALA A 195 -11.16 32.98 -33.66
CA ALA A 195 -11.45 31.56 -33.80
C ALA A 195 -10.16 30.71 -33.92
N GLU A 196 -9.14 31.23 -34.60
CA GLU A 196 -7.83 30.56 -34.67
C GLU A 196 -7.08 30.57 -33.33
N ILE A 197 -7.13 31.66 -32.57
CA ILE A 197 -6.57 31.75 -31.21
C ILE A 197 -7.27 30.75 -30.29
N ASP A 198 -8.60 30.67 -30.32
CA ASP A 198 -9.38 29.73 -29.51
C ASP A 198 -9.04 28.27 -29.87
N ALA A 199 -8.82 27.99 -31.15
CA ALA A 199 -8.36 26.68 -31.61
C ALA A 199 -6.94 26.35 -31.13
N GLN A 200 -6.01 27.31 -31.16
CA GLN A 200 -4.65 27.15 -30.63
C GLN A 200 -4.67 26.90 -29.12
N PHE A 201 -5.50 27.63 -28.37
CA PHE A 201 -5.65 27.42 -26.94
C PHE A 201 -6.14 26.00 -26.63
N SER A 202 -7.12 25.51 -27.38
CA SER A 202 -7.62 24.14 -27.24
C SER A 202 -6.53 23.09 -27.54
N GLN A 203 -5.65 23.35 -28.52
CA GLN A 203 -4.50 22.49 -28.82
C GLN A 203 -3.48 22.49 -27.68
N LEU A 204 -3.17 23.65 -27.10
CA LEU A 204 -2.26 23.76 -25.95
C LEU A 204 -2.79 22.98 -24.74
N GLN A 205 -4.09 23.07 -24.43
CA GLN A 205 -4.70 22.29 -23.36
C GLN A 205 -4.57 20.77 -23.60
N ALA A 206 -4.76 20.32 -24.85
CA ALA A 206 -4.57 18.92 -25.21
C ALA A 206 -3.11 18.47 -25.05
N GLN A 207 -2.15 19.31 -25.44
CA GLN A 207 -0.71 19.04 -25.27
C GLN A 207 -0.30 19.00 -23.80
N GLU A 208 -0.81 19.90 -22.97
CA GLU A 208 -0.57 19.90 -21.52
C GLU A 208 -1.07 18.59 -20.90
N LYS A 209 -2.27 18.14 -21.26
CA LYS A 209 -2.80 16.85 -20.80
C LYS A 209 -1.91 15.67 -21.21
N GLN A 210 -1.38 15.68 -22.44
CA GLN A 210 -0.43 14.66 -22.90
C GLN A 210 0.88 14.68 -22.11
N ILE A 211 1.41 15.86 -21.81
CA ILE A 211 2.62 16.04 -20.99
C ILE A 211 2.39 15.49 -19.57
N ASN A 212 1.26 15.83 -18.96
CA ASN A 212 0.90 15.34 -17.63
C ASN A 212 0.74 13.81 -17.61
N GLU A 213 0.18 13.22 -18.66
CA GLU A 213 0.09 11.77 -18.81
C GLU A 213 1.48 11.11 -18.91
N MET A 214 2.38 11.67 -19.72
CA MET A 214 3.78 11.20 -19.79
C MET A 214 4.49 11.28 -18.44
N VAL A 215 4.28 12.37 -17.68
CA VAL A 215 4.82 12.51 -16.32
C VAL A 215 4.24 11.43 -15.39
N SER A 216 2.93 11.17 -15.45
CA SER A 216 2.30 10.12 -14.65
C SER A 216 2.86 8.74 -14.98
N GLU A 217 3.05 8.42 -16.26
CA GLU A 217 3.66 7.16 -16.70
C GLU A 217 5.11 7.03 -16.22
N ILE A 218 5.92 8.09 -16.37
CA ILE A 218 7.30 8.12 -15.86
C ILE A 218 7.33 7.85 -14.36
N ASN A 219 6.45 8.49 -13.59
CA ASN A 219 6.40 8.29 -12.14
C ASN A 219 6.02 6.86 -11.76
N ALA A 220 5.11 6.22 -12.50
CA ALA A 220 4.79 4.81 -12.31
C ALA A 220 6.00 3.90 -12.64
N MET A 221 6.72 4.19 -13.74
CA MET A 221 7.93 3.44 -14.09
C MET A 221 9.02 3.58 -13.03
N VAL A 222 9.20 4.77 -12.45
CA VAL A 222 10.17 5.02 -11.36
C VAL A 222 9.87 4.13 -10.14
N VAL A 223 8.62 4.11 -9.69
CA VAL A 223 8.19 3.29 -8.54
C VAL A 223 8.54 1.82 -8.78
N VAL A 224 8.17 1.29 -9.95
CA VAL A 224 8.39 -0.12 -10.28
C VAL A 224 9.87 -0.44 -10.56
N LEU A 225 10.64 0.49 -11.15
CA LEU A 225 12.09 0.33 -11.32
C LEU A 225 12.81 0.26 -9.98
N ASN A 226 12.46 1.13 -9.02
CA ASN A 226 13.06 1.11 -7.69
C ASN A 226 12.69 -0.18 -6.93
N ARG A 227 11.43 -0.64 -7.03
CA ARG A 227 11.02 -1.96 -6.52
C ARG A 227 11.90 -3.07 -7.10
N LEU A 228 12.00 -3.15 -8.43
CA LEU A 228 12.79 -4.18 -9.11
C LEU A 228 14.28 -4.10 -8.76
N ALA A 229 14.83 -2.90 -8.63
CA ALA A 229 16.22 -2.72 -8.22
C ALA A 229 16.46 -3.30 -6.82
N SER A 230 15.57 -3.00 -5.86
CA SER A 230 15.61 -3.59 -4.51
C SER A 230 15.42 -5.10 -4.54
N ALA A 231 14.38 -5.58 -5.24
CA ALA A 231 14.02 -6.99 -5.37
C ALA A 231 14.99 -7.81 -6.24
N LEU A 232 15.99 -7.21 -6.87
CA LEU A 232 17.04 -7.92 -7.60
C LEU A 232 18.44 -7.58 -7.07
N ASN A 233 18.51 -6.85 -5.95
CA ASN A 233 19.74 -6.34 -5.36
C ASN A 233 20.65 -5.64 -6.39
N ILE A 234 20.04 -4.90 -7.31
CA ILE A 234 20.75 -4.14 -8.35
C ILE A 234 21.17 -2.82 -7.73
N SER A 235 22.48 -2.59 -7.64
CA SER A 235 23.03 -1.31 -7.22
C SER A 235 22.77 -0.25 -8.29
N VAL A 236 21.77 0.60 -8.05
CA VAL A 236 21.53 1.83 -8.80
C VAL A 236 21.19 2.96 -7.84
N ASP A 237 21.57 4.19 -8.20
CA ASP A 237 21.02 5.37 -7.56
C ASP A 237 19.49 5.34 -7.77
N GLN A 238 18.73 5.53 -6.69
CA GLN A 238 17.27 5.51 -6.74
C GLN A 238 16.77 6.49 -7.82
N TYR A 239 15.89 6.01 -8.69
CA TYR A 239 15.25 6.86 -9.66
C TYR A 239 14.31 7.83 -8.92
N ASN A 240 14.38 9.12 -9.26
CA ASN A 240 13.53 10.14 -8.67
C ASN A 240 12.25 10.33 -9.51
N THR A 241 11.12 10.46 -8.82
CA THR A 241 9.86 10.88 -9.42
C THR A 241 9.90 12.36 -9.80
N ILE A 242 9.17 12.73 -10.85
CA ILE A 242 8.98 14.12 -11.28
C ILE A 242 7.84 14.73 -10.46
N GLY A 243 8.12 15.85 -9.79
CA GLY A 243 7.12 16.66 -9.08
C GLY A 243 6.70 16.14 -7.69
N ALA A 244 7.21 14.99 -7.26
CA ALA A 244 7.05 14.48 -5.91
C ALA A 244 8.37 13.82 -5.46
N ALA A 245 8.74 13.96 -4.18
CA ALA A 245 9.79 13.12 -3.60
C ALA A 245 9.11 11.89 -3.00
N ARG A 246 9.36 10.71 -3.58
CA ARG A 246 8.96 9.43 -2.99
C ARG A 246 10.25 8.72 -2.55
N GLY A 247 10.69 9.03 -1.34
CA GLY A 247 11.94 8.53 -0.74
C GLY A 247 11.74 7.36 0.23
N GLU A 248 10.59 6.69 0.18
CA GLU A 248 10.25 5.61 1.09
C GLU A 248 10.82 4.26 0.60
N SER A 249 11.10 3.36 1.55
CA SER A 249 11.37 1.95 1.24
C SER A 249 10.15 1.36 0.53
N PHE A 250 10.38 0.62 -0.54
CA PHE A 250 9.30 -0.09 -1.23
C PHE A 250 9.08 -1.45 -0.55
N GLU A 251 7.92 -1.61 0.07
CA GLU A 251 7.47 -2.86 0.70
C GLU A 251 6.13 -3.28 0.06
N GLU A 252 5.97 -4.55 -0.28
CA GLU A 252 4.72 -5.08 -0.88
C GLU A 252 3.63 -5.29 0.18
N GLY A 253 4.07 -5.65 1.39
CA GLY A 253 3.27 -5.79 2.59
C GLY A 253 4.11 -5.49 3.83
N VAL A 254 3.44 -5.24 4.95
CA VAL A 254 4.09 -4.97 6.25
C VAL A 254 3.25 -5.55 7.37
N TYR A 255 3.85 -6.42 8.17
CA TYR A 255 3.38 -6.74 9.51
C TYR A 255 3.83 -5.67 10.51
N SER A 256 2.90 -5.23 11.36
CA SER A 256 3.16 -4.28 12.44
C SER A 256 2.48 -4.72 13.73
N SER A 257 3.13 -4.44 14.87
CA SER A 257 2.59 -4.69 16.20
C SER A 257 3.04 -3.61 17.18
N ASP A 258 2.11 -3.01 17.91
CA ASP A 258 2.38 -2.02 18.97
C ASP A 258 2.19 -2.60 20.39
N GLY A 259 2.07 -3.93 20.49
CA GLY A 259 1.80 -4.65 21.73
C GLY A 259 0.33 -4.60 22.19
N ARG A 260 -0.55 -3.92 21.44
CA ARG A 260 -2.01 -3.92 21.67
C ARG A 260 -2.80 -4.31 20.44
N THR A 261 -2.27 -3.97 19.27
CA THR A 261 -2.85 -4.22 17.96
C THR A 261 -1.79 -4.89 17.10
N ARG A 262 -2.24 -5.83 16.27
CA ARG A 262 -1.43 -6.51 15.27
C ARG A 262 -2.10 -6.34 13.93
N GLU A 263 -1.36 -5.85 12.94
CA GLU A 263 -1.90 -5.56 11.62
C GLU A 263 -0.94 -6.05 10.52
N ILE A 264 -1.49 -6.60 9.45
CA ILE A 264 -0.79 -6.85 8.19
C ILE A 264 -1.41 -5.93 7.15
N ASP A 265 -0.62 -5.03 6.60
CA ASP A 265 -1.03 -4.16 5.50
C ASP A 265 -0.46 -4.70 4.19
N ILE A 266 -1.33 -5.05 3.25
CA ILE A 266 -0.92 -5.39 1.88
C ILE A 266 -1.13 -4.18 0.99
N TYR A 267 -0.04 -3.75 0.35
CA TYR A 267 0.03 -2.52 -0.43
C TYR A 267 0.15 -2.75 -1.92
N GLU A 268 0.82 -3.83 -2.34
CA GLU A 268 1.03 -4.10 -3.76
C GLU A 268 1.18 -5.60 -4.06
N PHE A 269 0.57 -6.04 -5.15
CA PHE A 269 0.89 -7.31 -5.77
C PHE A 269 0.59 -7.27 -7.28
N SER A 270 1.38 -8.02 -8.05
CA SER A 270 1.24 -8.09 -9.52
C SER A 270 0.47 -9.32 -10.01
N SER A 271 0.28 -10.33 -9.15
CA SER A 271 -0.39 -11.59 -9.49
C SER A 271 -0.87 -12.32 -8.24
N ARG A 272 -1.65 -13.40 -8.41
CA ARG A 272 -2.10 -14.24 -7.29
C ARG A 272 -0.94 -14.85 -6.52
N THR A 273 0.04 -15.43 -7.22
CA THR A 273 1.23 -16.02 -6.60
C THR A 273 2.00 -14.99 -5.78
N LYS A 274 2.09 -13.75 -6.26
CA LYS A 274 2.70 -12.66 -5.50
C LYS A 274 1.89 -12.26 -4.27
N LEU A 275 0.57 -12.21 -4.40
CA LEU A 275 -0.33 -11.98 -3.25
C LEU A 275 -0.17 -13.08 -2.18
N VAL A 276 -0.22 -14.35 -2.56
CA VAL A 276 -0.04 -15.48 -1.64
C VAL A 276 1.32 -15.41 -0.96
N ARG A 277 2.37 -15.12 -1.72
CA ARG A 277 3.73 -15.05 -1.18
C ARG A 277 3.93 -13.90 -0.19
N VAL A 278 3.46 -12.69 -0.50
CA VAL A 278 3.57 -11.56 0.45
C VAL A 278 2.74 -11.83 1.70
N LEU A 279 1.52 -12.37 1.56
CA LEU A 279 0.72 -12.80 2.71
C LEU A 279 1.46 -13.83 3.56
N ALA A 280 2.08 -14.84 2.95
CA ALA A 280 2.85 -15.85 3.67
C ALA A 280 4.04 -15.23 4.42
N HIS A 281 4.75 -14.26 3.81
CA HIS A 281 5.84 -13.54 4.48
C HIS A 281 5.35 -12.79 5.73
N GLU A 282 4.29 -12.00 5.59
CA GLU A 282 3.74 -11.22 6.70
C GLU A 282 3.12 -12.11 7.80
N LEU A 283 2.51 -13.24 7.42
CA LEU A 283 2.06 -14.26 8.37
C LEU A 283 3.24 -14.88 9.13
N GLY A 284 4.39 -15.08 8.50
CA GLY A 284 5.61 -15.50 9.19
C GLY A 284 6.05 -14.50 10.26
N HIS A 285 5.97 -13.19 9.97
CA HIS A 285 6.19 -12.16 10.99
C HIS A 285 5.10 -12.15 12.09
N ALA A 286 3.85 -12.46 11.76
CA ALA A 286 2.79 -12.65 12.76
C ALA A 286 3.05 -13.85 13.70
N LEU A 287 3.79 -14.86 13.24
CA LEU A 287 4.32 -15.96 14.06
C LEU A 287 5.59 -15.57 14.83
N ASP A 288 6.03 -14.31 14.74
CA ASP A 288 7.24 -13.77 15.36
C ASP A 288 8.51 -14.48 14.86
N LEU A 289 8.54 -14.75 13.54
CA LEU A 289 9.72 -15.18 12.80
C LEU A 289 10.48 -13.96 12.25
N GLU A 290 11.79 -13.96 12.47
CA GLU A 290 12.71 -12.99 11.85
C GLU A 290 13.08 -13.40 10.43
N HIS A 291 13.71 -12.48 9.69
CA HIS A 291 14.23 -12.81 8.37
C HIS A 291 15.35 -13.85 8.45
N VAL A 292 15.39 -14.74 7.46
CA VAL A 292 16.47 -15.71 7.27
C VAL A 292 17.35 -15.30 6.08
N GLU A 293 18.58 -15.82 6.05
CA GLU A 293 19.58 -15.45 5.01
C GLU A 293 19.38 -16.14 3.66
N ASP A 294 18.59 -17.22 3.60
CA ASP A 294 18.36 -17.98 2.37
C ASP A 294 17.53 -17.18 1.36
N PRO A 295 18.07 -16.79 0.19
CA PRO A 295 17.35 -15.98 -0.79
C PRO A 295 16.09 -16.62 -1.38
N LYS A 296 15.91 -17.93 -1.20
CA LYS A 296 14.74 -18.67 -1.67
C LYS A 296 13.64 -18.80 -0.62
N ALA A 297 13.95 -18.48 0.63
CA ALA A 297 13.02 -18.57 1.75
C ALA A 297 11.80 -17.66 1.55
N ILE A 298 10.69 -18.01 2.19
CA ILE A 298 9.58 -17.08 2.37
C ILE A 298 10.06 -15.93 3.24
N MET A 299 10.74 -16.19 4.35
CA MET A 299 11.27 -15.17 5.26
C MET A 299 12.57 -14.52 4.80
N TYR A 300 12.92 -14.58 3.52
CA TYR A 300 14.06 -13.79 3.03
C TYR A 300 13.73 -12.31 3.09
N ARG A 301 14.68 -11.49 3.58
CA ARG A 301 14.50 -10.03 3.77
C ARG A 301 14.05 -9.26 2.51
N LEU A 302 14.26 -9.84 1.32
CA LEU A 302 13.78 -9.31 0.06
C LEU A 302 12.75 -10.32 -0.49
N ASN A 303 11.53 -9.89 -0.78
CA ASN A 303 10.48 -10.80 -1.26
C ASN A 303 10.65 -11.23 -2.74
N GLN A 304 11.87 -11.61 -3.15
CA GLN A 304 12.31 -11.80 -4.54
C GLN A 304 11.91 -13.15 -5.14
N GLY A 305 11.40 -14.07 -4.33
CA GLY A 305 11.06 -15.42 -4.77
C GLY A 305 9.74 -15.48 -5.53
N ASN A 306 9.60 -16.51 -6.37
CA ASN A 306 8.30 -16.96 -6.89
C ASN A 306 7.88 -18.30 -6.26
N SER A 307 8.64 -18.77 -5.26
CA SER A 307 8.36 -20.01 -4.55
C SER A 307 7.25 -19.77 -3.54
N GLU A 308 6.24 -20.65 -3.54
CA GLU A 308 5.22 -20.78 -2.50
C GLU A 308 5.58 -21.94 -1.54
N THR A 309 6.87 -22.33 -1.49
CA THR A 309 7.35 -23.44 -0.68
C THR A 309 8.39 -22.96 0.32
N LEU A 310 8.20 -23.33 1.59
CA LEU A 310 9.17 -23.11 2.65
C LEU A 310 10.50 -23.78 2.34
N THR A 311 11.60 -23.06 2.54
CA THR A 311 12.93 -23.68 2.50
C THR A 311 13.26 -24.33 3.84
N LYS A 312 14.39 -25.03 3.89
CA LYS A 312 14.89 -25.59 5.15
C LYS A 312 15.07 -24.49 6.22
N ALA A 313 15.49 -23.29 5.82
CA ALA A 313 15.68 -22.18 6.75
C ALA A 313 14.36 -21.70 7.36
N ASP A 314 13.30 -21.56 6.54
CA ASP A 314 11.96 -21.24 7.04
C ASP A 314 11.45 -22.30 8.02
N LEU A 315 11.62 -23.58 7.67
CA LEU A 315 11.18 -24.70 8.49
C LEU A 315 11.93 -24.76 9.83
N ASP A 316 13.26 -24.63 9.81
CA ASP A 316 14.06 -24.67 11.02
C ASP A 316 13.70 -23.49 11.96
N ALA A 317 13.40 -22.30 11.40
CA ALA A 317 12.92 -21.14 12.16
C ALA A 317 11.53 -21.39 12.77
N LEU A 318 10.58 -21.93 11.99
CA LEU A 318 9.25 -22.28 12.47
C LEU A 318 9.30 -23.34 13.58
N LYS A 319 10.11 -24.39 13.40
CA LYS A 319 10.32 -25.45 14.40
C LYS A 319 10.88 -24.91 15.70
N MET A 320 11.89 -24.05 15.61
CA MET A 320 12.49 -23.39 16.77
C MET A 320 11.46 -22.54 17.51
N LYS A 321 10.58 -21.84 16.78
CA LYS A 321 9.55 -21.01 17.37
C LYS A 321 8.45 -21.84 18.01
N CYS A 322 7.82 -22.72 17.25
CA CYS A 322 6.62 -23.45 17.64
C CYS A 322 6.89 -24.72 18.47
N GLY A 323 8.16 -25.08 18.69
CA GLY A 323 8.54 -26.28 19.45
C GLY A 323 8.11 -27.59 18.78
N VAL A 324 7.98 -27.61 17.44
CA VAL A 324 7.60 -28.80 16.67
C VAL A 324 8.86 -29.50 16.14
N GLU A 325 8.95 -30.82 16.36
CA GLU A 325 10.03 -31.68 15.85
C GLU A 325 9.82 -32.07 14.38
#